data_AF-A0A2S4VHG6-F1
#
_entry.id   AF-A0A2S4VHG6-F1
#
_cell.length_a   1.000
_cell.length_b   1.000
_cell.length_c   1.000
_cell.angle_alpha   90.00
_cell.angle_beta   90.00
_cell.angle_gamma   90.00
#
_symmetry.space_group_name_H-M   'P 1'
#
loop_
_entity.id
_entity.type
_entity.pdbx_description
1 polymer ?
#
loop_
_entity_poly.entity_id
_entity_poly.type
_entity_poly.pdbx_seq_one_letter_code
_entity_poly.pdbx_strand_id
1 'polypeptide(L)'
;MFNSESPSAVKDRFTESIVAVDAFHFKSHKEDDCFCRKWTDPNLYPQLKKDGSWIFNSSAAEMTNIWYGGFASICRNMTAVQYNFFLDEMVRLHNIWICERLSQRPNIVHIGTISFG
;
A
#
# COMPACT_ATOMS: atom_id res chain seq x y z
N MET A 1 -30.31 8.02 -3.32
CA MET A 1 -29.89 9.26 -2.61
C MET A 1 -28.58 8.92 -1.94
N PHE A 2 -27.44 9.29 -2.53
CA PHE A 2 -26.14 9.07 -1.89
C PHE A 2 -26.00 10.11 -0.79
N ASN A 3 -26.10 9.70 0.47
CA ASN A 3 -25.76 10.57 1.59
C ASN A 3 -24.26 10.86 1.49
N SER A 4 -23.89 12.07 1.10
CA SER A 4 -22.53 12.56 1.25
C SER A 4 -22.29 12.78 2.74
N GLU A 5 -21.60 11.84 3.38
CA GLU A 5 -21.13 12.01 4.76
C GLU A 5 -20.31 13.31 4.86
N SER A 6 -20.48 14.06 5.95
CA SER A 6 -19.70 15.27 6.16
C SER A 6 -18.21 14.92 6.30
N PRO A 7 -17.28 15.80 5.90
CA PRO A 7 -15.85 15.57 6.08
C PRO A 7 -15.44 15.26 7.53
N SER A 8 -16.21 15.72 8.52
CA SER A 8 -15.98 15.38 9.93
C SER A 8 -16.36 13.95 10.27
N ALA A 9 -17.46 13.42 9.72
CA ALA A 9 -17.91 12.05 9.95
C ALA A 9 -16.97 11.00 9.33
N VAL A 10 -16.32 11.34 8.21
CA VAL A 10 -15.27 10.51 7.60
C VAL A 10 -13.99 10.54 8.44
N LYS A 11 -13.68 11.67 9.09
CA LYS A 11 -12.47 11.89 9.89
C LYS A 11 -12.44 11.06 11.17
N ASP A 12 -13.59 10.88 11.83
CA ASP A 12 -13.68 10.09 13.08
C ASP A 12 -13.35 8.60 12.89
N ARG A 13 -13.43 8.08 11.66
CA ARG A 13 -13.11 6.66 11.36
C ARG A 13 -11.61 6.35 11.34
N PHE A 14 -10.75 7.38 11.25
CA PHE A 14 -9.30 7.22 11.11
C PHE A 14 -8.51 7.77 12.30
N THR A 15 -9.19 8.09 13.41
CA THR A 15 -8.57 8.73 14.58
C THR A 15 -7.42 7.92 15.20
N GLU A 16 -7.43 6.60 15.00
CA GLU A 16 -6.37 5.67 15.46
C GLU A 16 -5.49 5.15 14.32
N SER A 17 -5.66 5.68 13.11
CA SER A 17 -4.92 5.27 11.92
C SER A 17 -3.76 6.21 11.61
N ILE A 18 -2.65 5.62 11.16
CA ILE A 18 -1.54 6.38 10.55
C ILE A 18 -1.91 6.64 9.09
N VAL A 19 -1.90 7.91 8.67
CA VAL A 19 -2.19 8.34 7.29
C VAL A 19 -0.94 8.87 6.58
N ALA A 20 0.23 8.39 7.00
CA ALA A 20 1.52 8.72 6.40
C ALA A 20 1.56 8.38 4.91
N VAL A 21 2.10 9.28 4.09
CA VAL A 21 2.43 9.01 2.68
C VAL A 21 3.87 8.53 2.56
N ASP A 22 4.20 7.94 1.42
CA ASP A 22 5.57 7.52 1.13
C ASP A 22 6.58 8.68 1.21
N ALA A 23 7.76 8.43 1.78
CA ALA A 23 8.77 9.46 2.02
C ALA A 23 9.31 10.09 0.72
N PHE A 24 9.30 9.38 -0.42
CA PHE A 24 9.63 9.95 -1.72
C PHE A 24 8.47 10.79 -2.27
N HIS A 25 7.24 10.31 -2.13
CA HIS A 25 6.04 11.07 -2.50
C HIS A 25 5.96 12.38 -1.69
N PHE A 26 6.23 12.33 -0.38
CA PHE A 26 6.24 13.48 0.52
C PHE A 26 7.19 14.59 0.07
N LYS A 27 8.38 14.25 -0.44
CA LYS A 27 9.35 15.24 -0.95
C LYS A 27 8.84 16.04 -2.15
N SER A 28 7.86 15.50 -2.86
CA SER A 28 7.28 16.12 -4.05
C SER A 28 6.05 16.99 -3.73
N HIS A 29 5.61 17.01 -2.46
CA HIS A 29 4.52 17.89 -2.01
C HIS A 29 4.97 19.34 -1.97
N LYS A 30 4.04 20.25 -2.23
CA LYS A 30 4.31 21.68 -2.11
C LYS A 30 4.53 22.06 -0.65
N GLU A 31 5.52 22.91 -0.41
CA GLU A 31 5.85 23.45 0.91
C GLU A 31 4.79 24.40 1.48
N ASP A 32 3.65 24.62 0.84
CA ASP A 32 2.53 25.39 1.38
C ASP A 32 1.31 24.51 1.71
N ASP A 33 1.37 23.21 1.43
CA ASP A 33 0.30 22.27 1.81
C ASP A 33 0.39 21.96 3.32
N CYS A 34 -0.29 22.79 4.11
CA CYS A 34 -0.40 22.65 5.55
C CYS A 34 -1.17 21.39 5.98
N PHE A 35 -2.03 20.82 5.14
CA PHE A 35 -2.77 19.60 5.47
C PHE A 35 -1.87 18.37 5.35
N CYS A 36 -1.19 18.24 4.21
CA CYS A 36 -0.27 17.13 3.94
C CYS A 36 0.85 17.07 4.99
N ARG A 37 1.55 18.18 5.24
CA ARG A 37 2.66 18.16 6.20
C ARG A 37 2.24 17.88 7.64
N LYS A 38 1.03 18.28 8.03
CA LYS A 38 0.56 18.10 9.40
C LYS A 38 0.19 16.65 9.73
N TRP A 39 -0.30 15.89 8.76
CA TRP A 39 -0.90 14.58 9.03
C TRP A 39 -0.26 13.44 8.25
N THR A 40 0.43 13.71 7.15
CA THR A 40 0.92 12.64 6.28
C THR A 40 2.45 12.55 6.25
N ASP A 41 3.17 13.40 6.99
CA ASP A 41 4.63 13.29 7.11
C ASP A 41 5.00 11.98 7.83
N PRO A 42 5.66 11.02 7.17
CA PRO A 42 6.02 9.74 7.78
C PRO A 42 7.00 9.91 8.95
N ASN A 43 7.71 11.04 9.08
CA ASN A 43 8.57 11.33 10.24
C ASN A 43 7.79 11.60 11.54
N LEU A 44 6.49 11.89 11.45
CA LEU A 44 5.62 12.04 12.63
C LEU A 44 5.31 10.70 13.31
N TYR A 45 5.73 9.58 12.71
CA TYR A 45 5.41 8.22 13.14
C TYR A 45 6.69 7.41 13.41
N PRO A 46 7.33 7.58 14.59
CA PRO A 46 8.57 6.89 14.94
C PRO A 46 8.51 5.36 14.82
N GLN A 47 7.33 4.77 15.00
CA GLN A 47 7.07 3.33 14.83
C GLN A 47 7.30 2.81 13.41
N LEU A 48 7.40 3.69 12.41
CA LEU A 48 7.78 3.33 11.03
C LEU A 48 9.30 3.17 10.88
N LYS A 49 10.07 3.46 11.92
CA LYS A 49 11.54 3.33 11.96
C LYS A 49 12.00 2.42 13.10
N LYS A 50 13.11 1.73 12.86
CA LYS A 50 13.88 1.01 13.87
C LYS A 50 15.35 1.40 13.69
N ASP A 51 15.98 1.84 14.78
CA ASP A 51 17.39 2.27 14.78
C ASP A 51 17.70 3.32 13.71
N GLY A 52 16.77 4.26 13.49
CA GLY A 52 16.87 5.32 12.49
C GLY A 52 16.59 4.89 11.03
N SER A 53 16.42 3.59 10.78
CA SER A 53 16.12 3.04 9.45
C SER A 53 14.63 2.75 9.27
N TRP A 54 14.11 2.96 8.07
CA TRP A 54 12.71 2.63 7.74
C TRP A 54 12.47 1.12 7.81
N ILE A 55 11.44 0.70 8.54
CA ILE A 55 11.01 -0.70 8.60
C ILE A 55 9.72 -0.97 7.82
N PHE A 56 9.02 0.09 7.40
CA PHE A 56 7.86 0.02 6.53
C PHE A 56 8.21 0.54 5.14
N ASN A 57 7.92 -0.27 4.12
CA ASN A 57 8.09 0.13 2.73
C ASN A 57 6.76 0.67 2.17
N SER A 58 6.55 1.98 2.37
CA SER A 58 5.34 2.68 1.93
C SER A 58 5.14 2.63 0.40
N SER A 59 6.22 2.69 -0.38
CA SER A 59 6.16 2.55 -1.84
C SER A 59 5.63 1.19 -2.26
N ALA A 60 6.12 0.12 -1.61
CA ALA A 60 5.61 -1.23 -1.85
C ALA A 60 4.12 -1.33 -1.46
N ALA A 61 3.73 -0.76 -0.31
CA ALA A 61 2.34 -0.74 0.13
C ALA A 61 1.42 0.04 -0.84
N GLU A 62 1.85 1.19 -1.35
CA GLU A 62 1.12 1.98 -2.35
C GLU A 62 0.92 1.18 -3.64
N MET A 63 1.99 0.59 -4.17
CA MET A 63 1.91 -0.25 -5.37
C MET A 63 0.99 -1.46 -5.17
N THR A 64 1.07 -2.13 -4.02
CA THR A 64 0.17 -3.24 -3.67
C THR A 64 -1.29 -2.78 -3.56
N ASN A 65 -1.54 -1.61 -2.97
CA ASN A 65 -2.89 -1.06 -2.85
C ASN A 65 -3.49 -0.66 -4.21
N ILE A 66 -2.69 -0.14 -5.14
CA ILE A 66 -3.11 0.13 -6.52
C ILE A 66 -3.53 -1.18 -7.21
N TRP A 67 -2.72 -2.23 -7.08
CA TRP A 67 -3.04 -3.55 -7.62
C TRP A 67 -4.32 -4.13 -6.98
N TYR A 68 -4.43 -4.06 -5.65
CA TYR A 68 -5.61 -4.49 -4.90
C TYR A 68 -6.88 -3.72 -5.31
N GLY A 69 -6.75 -2.44 -5.67
CA GLY A 69 -7.86 -1.59 -6.11
C GLY A 69 -8.69 -2.21 -7.24
N GLY A 70 -8.08 -3.02 -8.10
CA GLY A 70 -8.77 -3.76 -9.16
C GLY A 70 -9.73 -4.86 -8.66
N PHE A 71 -9.56 -5.33 -7.42
CA PHE A 71 -10.35 -6.40 -6.81
C PHE A 71 -11.23 -5.92 -5.64
N ALA A 72 -11.06 -4.67 -5.21
CA ALA A 72 -11.71 -4.13 -4.02
C ALA A 72 -13.24 -4.32 -4.01
N SER A 73 -13.91 -4.20 -5.16
CA SER A 73 -15.37 -4.41 -5.26
C SER A 73 -15.80 -5.84 -4.94
N ILE A 74 -15.01 -6.83 -5.36
CA ILE A 74 -15.26 -8.25 -5.13
C ILE A 74 -14.92 -8.62 -3.69
N CYS A 75 -13.80 -8.10 -3.17
CA CYS A 75 -13.34 -8.39 -1.81
C CYS A 75 -14.26 -7.82 -0.72
N ARG A 76 -14.99 -6.72 -0.98
CA ARG A 76 -15.84 -6.04 0.02
C ARG A 76 -16.90 -6.92 0.69
N ASN A 77 -17.41 -7.93 -0.01
CA ASN A 77 -18.48 -8.79 0.49
C ASN A 77 -17.99 -10.19 0.90
N MET A 78 -16.67 -10.41 0.94
CA MET A 78 -16.09 -11.70 1.31
C MET A 78 -16.00 -11.85 2.82
N THR A 79 -16.18 -13.08 3.29
CA THR A 79 -15.74 -13.46 4.65
C THR A 79 -14.21 -13.39 4.73
N ALA A 80 -13.67 -13.28 5.95
CA ALA A 80 -12.22 -13.23 6.16
C ALA A 80 -11.48 -14.42 5.50
N VAL A 81 -12.05 -15.63 5.56
CA VAL A 81 -11.46 -16.83 4.94
C VAL A 81 -11.41 -16.70 3.41
N GLN A 82 -12.52 -16.29 2.80
CA GLN A 82 -12.59 -16.10 1.34
C GLN A 82 -11.67 -14.96 0.88
N TYR A 83 -11.63 -13.87 1.64
CA TYR A 83 -10.77 -12.73 1.37
C TYR A 83 -9.29 -13.14 1.37
N ASN A 84 -8.85 -13.85 2.40
CA ASN A 84 -7.47 -14.31 2.53
C ASN A 84 -7.11 -15.29 1.41
N PHE A 85 -7.95 -16.29 1.14
CA PHE A 85 -7.73 -17.25 0.06
C PHE A 85 -7.64 -16.56 -1.30
N PHE A 86 -8.59 -15.65 -1.58
CA PHE A 86 -8.62 -14.93 -2.85
C PHE A 86 -7.36 -14.08 -3.04
N LEU A 87 -6.96 -13.29 -2.05
CA LEU A 87 -5.77 -12.46 -2.18
C LEU A 87 -4.49 -13.26 -2.29
N ASP A 88 -4.35 -14.36 -1.54
CA ASP A 88 -3.21 -15.26 -1.64
C ASP A 88 -3.05 -15.79 -3.07
N GLU A 89 -4.15 -16.28 -3.65
CA GLU A 89 -4.17 -16.79 -5.01
C GLU A 89 -3.89 -15.70 -6.05
N MET A 90 -4.49 -14.52 -5.90
CA MET A 90 -4.27 -13.42 -6.81
C MET A 90 -2.82 -12.91 -6.76
N VAL A 91 -2.19 -12.86 -5.59
CA VAL A 91 -0.77 -12.52 -5.43
C VAL A 91 0.10 -13.57 -6.13
N ARG A 92 -0.20 -14.86 -5.91
CA ARG A 92 0.52 -15.97 -6.55
C ARG A 92 0.45 -15.88 -8.09
N LEU A 93 -0.75 -15.69 -8.64
CA LEU A 93 -0.98 -15.54 -10.07
C LEU A 93 -0.28 -14.30 -10.64
N HIS A 94 -0.32 -13.18 -9.93
CA HIS A 94 0.37 -11.95 -10.35
C HIS A 94 1.89 -12.14 -10.39
N ASN A 95 2.46 -12.81 -9.39
CA ASN A 95 3.90 -13.10 -9.35
C ASN A 95 4.32 -14.01 -10.52
N ILE A 96 3.55 -15.05 -10.82
CA ILE A 96 3.80 -15.92 -11.99
C ILE A 96 3.80 -15.09 -13.27
N TRP A 97 2.74 -14.31 -13.49
CA TRP A 97 2.61 -13.48 -14.68
C TRP A 97 3.74 -12.43 -14.82
N ILE A 98 4.13 -11.78 -13.71
CA ILE A 98 5.26 -10.83 -13.71
C ILE A 98 6.57 -11.55 -14.07
N CYS A 99 6.85 -12.70 -13.44
CA CYS A 99 8.07 -13.46 -13.72
C CYS A 99 8.13 -13.91 -15.19
N GLU A 100 7.02 -14.41 -15.74
CA GLU A 100 6.92 -14.77 -17.16
C GLU A 100 7.15 -13.57 -18.07
N ARG A 101 6.56 -12.42 -17.76
CA ARG A 101 6.71 -11.21 -18.57
C ARG A 101 8.12 -10.64 -18.50
N LEU A 102 8.76 -10.71 -17.34
CA LEU A 102 10.11 -10.19 -17.13
C LEU A 102 11.17 -11.12 -17.74
N SER A 103 10.94 -12.43 -17.79
CA SER A 103 11.87 -13.38 -18.41
C SER A 103 12.03 -13.18 -19.92
N GLN A 104 11.04 -12.56 -20.58
CA GLN A 104 11.12 -12.18 -21.99
C GLN A 104 12.00 -10.95 -22.25
N ARG A 105 12.46 -10.24 -21.21
CA ARG A 105 13.29 -9.05 -21.37
C ARG A 105 14.78 -9.45 -21.35
N PRO A 106 15.57 -9.13 -22.39
CA PRO A 106 16.94 -9.62 -22.54
C PRO A 106 17.91 -9.08 -21.48
N ASN A 107 17.52 -8.02 -20.78
CA ASN A 107 18.31 -7.28 -19.80
C ASN A 107 17.74 -7.40 -18.38
N ILE A 108 16.91 -8.40 -18.10
CA ILE A 108 16.44 -8.72 -16.75
C ILE A 108 16.86 -10.14 -16.40
N VAL A 109 17.56 -10.27 -15.27
CA VAL A 109 18.00 -11.55 -14.73
C VAL A 109 17.20 -11.87 -13.47
N HIS A 110 16.61 -13.05 -13.42
CA HIS A 110 15.94 -13.54 -12.21
C HIS A 110 16.99 -13.87 -11.14
N ILE A 111 16.98 -13.10 -10.03
CA ILE A 111 18.00 -13.19 -8.97
C ILE A 111 17.73 -14.26 -7.91
N GLY A 112 16.66 -15.06 -8.07
CA GLY A 112 16.37 -16.21 -7.22
C GLY A 112 15.01 -16.13 -6.52
N THR A 113 14.61 -17.27 -5.94
CA THR A 113 13.40 -17.39 -5.11
C THR A 113 13.77 -17.08 -3.67
N ILE A 114 13.12 -16.10 -3.04
CA ILE A 114 13.32 -15.83 -1.61
C ILE A 114 12.67 -16.97 -0.84
N SER A 115 13.47 -17.89 -0.31
CA SER A 115 13.02 -18.90 0.65
C SER A 115 13.08 -18.31 2.05
N PHE A 116 11.92 -18.19 2.70
CA PHE A 116 11.88 -17.99 4.15
C PHE A 116 12.15 -19.35 4.80
N GLY A 117 13.35 -19.50 5.35
CA GLY A 117 13.71 -20.65 6.20
C GLY A 117 13.14 -20.52 7.60
#